data_AF-A0AAU7QEB5-F1
#
_entry.id   AF-A0AAU7QEB5-F1
#
_cell.length_a   1.000
_cell.length_b   1.000
_cell.length_c   1.000
_cell.angle_alpha   90.00
_cell.angle_beta   90.00
_cell.angle_gamma   90.00
#
_symmetry.space_group_name_H-M   'P 1'
#
loop_
_entity.id
_entity.type
_entity.pdbx_description
1 polymer ?
#
loop_
_entity_poly.entity_id
_entity_poly.type
_entity_poly.pdbx_seq_one_letter_code
_entity_poly.pdbx_strand_id
1 'polypeptide(L)'
;MVPATLMVFGPIGNLAANGIAIGYEMLLNTNPIIFNAIFGAFFIYVIMLGVHWVILPLQLSYLAQHGVEYTLGSGGLGNYALLGVCIAVMAASKNKDEKTIAGSAAFVNFLSGVTEPGLYGVVMRNKKYFVSLSLGSLVGGVIFGATHSYITNFAFTGLFGLPAFMSSPTAVTYFISVGVTFVVSFALTFLLTKKEFVRKS
;
A
#
# COMPACT_ATOMS: atom_id res chain seq x y z
N MET A 1 8.02 21.09 -33.84
CA MET A 1 8.21 21.53 -32.44
C MET A 1 8.37 20.36 -31.48
N VAL A 2 7.49 19.35 -31.51
CA VAL A 2 7.64 18.09 -30.72
C VAL A 2 9.04 17.43 -30.80
N PRO A 3 9.73 17.35 -31.95
CA PRO A 3 11.05 16.71 -32.03
C PRO A 3 12.17 17.49 -31.31
N ALA A 4 12.13 18.82 -31.35
CA ALA A 4 13.14 19.67 -30.72
C ALA A 4 12.99 19.70 -29.19
N THR A 5 11.74 19.67 -28.69
CA THR A 5 11.45 19.54 -27.25
C THR A 5 11.98 18.22 -26.70
N LEU A 6 11.81 17.11 -27.42
CA LEU A 6 12.34 15.80 -27.01
C LEU A 6 13.89 15.73 -27.07
N MET A 7 14.54 16.46 -27.98
CA MET A 7 16.01 16.50 -28.04
C MET A 7 16.65 17.25 -26.87
N VAL A 8 15.95 18.24 -26.29
CA VAL A 8 16.47 19.02 -25.14
C VAL A 8 16.01 18.43 -23.81
N PHE A 9 14.71 18.14 -23.67
CA PHE A 9 14.17 17.57 -22.44
C PHE A 9 14.40 16.06 -22.32
N GLY A 10 14.66 15.35 -23.42
CA GLY A 10 14.97 13.92 -23.40
C GLY A 10 16.26 13.61 -22.62
N PRO A 11 17.41 14.22 -22.93
CA PRO A 11 18.65 14.02 -22.18
C PRO A 11 18.54 14.45 -20.72
N ILE A 12 17.88 15.58 -20.43
CA ILE A 12 17.66 16.06 -19.06
C ILE A 12 16.75 15.11 -18.28
N GLY A 13 15.66 14.66 -18.90
CA GLY A 13 14.75 13.67 -18.35
C GLY A 13 15.42 12.31 -18.12
N ASN A 14 16.31 11.89 -19.02
CA ASN A 14 17.09 10.67 -18.87
C ASN A 14 18.08 10.76 -17.69
N LEU A 15 18.79 11.89 -17.55
CA LEU A 15 19.68 12.12 -16.40
C LEU A 15 18.91 12.12 -15.08
N ALA A 16 17.75 12.79 -15.04
CA ALA A 16 16.88 12.78 -13.86
C ALA A 16 16.36 11.37 -13.54
N ALA A 17 15.91 10.63 -14.56
CA ALA A 17 15.43 9.26 -14.40
C ALA A 17 16.53 8.31 -13.89
N ASN A 18 17.75 8.41 -14.43
CA ASN A 18 18.91 7.64 -13.97
C ASN A 18 19.29 8.00 -12.53
N GLY A 19 19.26 9.28 -12.16
CA GLY A 19 19.53 9.71 -10.78
C GLY A 19 18.51 9.16 -9.79
N ILE A 20 17.22 9.17 -10.15
CA ILE A 20 16.15 8.59 -9.31
C ILE A 20 16.27 7.06 -9.25
N ALA A 21 16.62 6.39 -10.36
CA ALA A 21 16.85 4.95 -10.41
C ALA A 21 18.02 4.53 -9.49
N ILE A 22 19.13 5.27 -9.49
CA ILE A 22 20.25 5.04 -8.57
C ILE A 22 19.79 5.21 -7.11
N GLY A 23 19.03 6.27 -6.81
CA GLY A 23 18.48 6.48 -5.46
C GLY A 23 17.55 5.34 -5.01
N TYR A 24 16.73 4.84 -5.94
CA TYR A 24 15.85 3.69 -5.72
C TYR A 24 16.62 2.40 -5.48
N GLU A 25 17.68 2.12 -6.26
CA GLU A 25 18.56 0.98 -6.06
C GLU A 25 19.35 1.07 -4.75
N MET A 26 19.83 2.25 -4.36
CA MET A 26 20.47 2.47 -3.06
C MET A 26 19.52 2.17 -1.90
N LEU A 27 18.25 2.56 -2.03
CA LEU A 27 17.21 2.25 -1.06
C LEU A 27 16.94 0.74 -0.97
N LEU A 28 16.93 0.03 -2.09
CA LEU A 28 16.80 -1.43 -2.14
C LEU A 28 18.01 -2.15 -1.53
N ASN A 29 19.22 -1.61 -1.70
CA ASN A 29 20.46 -2.15 -1.13
C ASN A 29 20.67 -1.80 0.36
N THR A 30 19.77 -1.00 0.95
CA THR A 30 19.72 -0.76 2.40
C THR A 30 19.15 -2.00 3.11
N ASN A 31 19.15 -2.01 4.46
CA ASN A 31 18.51 -3.07 5.23
C ASN A 31 17.04 -3.27 4.78
N PRO A 32 16.70 -4.41 4.14
CA PRO A 32 15.40 -4.62 3.50
C PRO A 32 14.25 -4.65 4.50
N ILE A 33 14.52 -4.98 5.76
CA ILE A 33 13.52 -4.98 6.83
C ILE A 33 13.09 -3.54 7.12
N ILE A 34 14.06 -2.67 7.40
CA ILE A 34 13.79 -1.26 7.75
C ILE A 34 13.15 -0.56 6.57
N PHE A 35 13.69 -0.78 5.36
CA PHE A 35 13.18 -0.17 4.15
C PHE A 35 11.72 -0.55 3.90
N ASN A 36 11.39 -1.85 3.88
CA ASN A 36 10.01 -2.30 3.61
C ASN A 36 9.04 -1.95 4.74
N ALA A 37 9.51 -1.87 6.00
CA ALA A 37 8.71 -1.41 7.13
C ALA A 37 8.26 0.05 6.94
N ILE A 38 9.20 0.93 6.61
CA ILE A 38 8.92 2.36 6.36
C ILE A 38 8.08 2.50 5.09
N PHE A 39 8.46 1.80 4.01
CA PHE A 39 7.76 1.88 2.75
C PHE A 39 6.30 1.42 2.90
N GLY A 40 6.06 0.26 3.52
CA GLY A 40 4.70 -0.22 3.80
C GLY A 40 3.88 0.75 4.67
N ALA A 41 4.49 1.34 5.70
CA ALA A 41 3.82 2.27 6.61
C ALA A 41 3.40 3.60 5.97
N PHE A 42 4.22 4.13 5.05
CA PHE A 42 4.05 5.49 4.53
C PHE A 42 3.59 5.57 3.07
N PHE A 43 3.78 4.53 2.26
CA PHE A 43 3.47 4.59 0.83
C PHE A 43 2.00 4.86 0.54
N ILE A 44 1.11 4.42 1.41
CA ILE A 44 -0.33 4.73 1.35
C ILE A 44 -0.65 6.23 1.40
N TYR A 45 0.20 7.05 2.03
CA TYR A 45 0.08 8.51 2.00
C TYR A 45 0.59 9.10 0.69
N VAL A 46 1.59 8.47 0.09
CA VAL A 46 2.04 8.80 -1.27
C VAL A 46 0.94 8.48 -2.28
N ILE A 47 0.19 7.38 -2.06
CA ILE A 47 -1.01 7.04 -2.82
C ILE A 47 -2.08 8.13 -2.65
N MET A 48 -2.36 8.53 -1.40
CA MET A 48 -3.30 9.60 -1.09
C MET A 48 -2.94 10.91 -1.83
N LEU A 49 -1.66 11.27 -1.88
CA LEU A 49 -1.20 12.47 -2.60
C LEU A 49 -1.14 12.31 -4.14
N GLY A 50 -1.41 11.13 -4.68
CA GLY A 50 -1.35 10.85 -6.13
C GLY A 50 0.06 10.74 -6.71
N VAL A 51 1.11 10.95 -5.89
CA VAL A 51 2.51 10.97 -6.35
C VAL A 51 3.03 9.57 -6.70
N HIS A 52 2.33 8.51 -6.26
CA HIS A 52 2.68 7.13 -6.57
C HIS A 52 2.75 6.82 -8.08
N TRP A 53 2.02 7.57 -8.92
CA TRP A 53 2.09 7.45 -10.39
C TRP A 53 3.45 7.84 -10.98
N VAL A 54 4.26 8.62 -10.26
CA VAL A 54 5.65 8.93 -10.65
C VAL A 54 6.59 7.78 -10.30
N ILE A 55 6.27 7.04 -9.24
CA ILE A 55 7.11 5.95 -8.70
C ILE A 55 6.86 4.64 -9.46
N LEU A 56 5.60 4.37 -9.84
CA LEU A 56 5.21 3.12 -10.51
C LEU A 56 6.03 2.81 -11.79
N PRO A 57 6.30 3.75 -12.72
CA PRO A 57 7.14 3.47 -13.89
C PRO A 57 8.56 3.04 -13.53
N LEU A 58 9.13 3.54 -12.44
CA LEU A 58 10.46 3.15 -11.97
C LEU A 58 10.44 1.71 -11.45
N GLN A 59 9.42 1.37 -10.65
CA GLN A 59 9.21 0.02 -10.14
C GLN A 59 9.02 -0.98 -11.27
N LEU A 60 8.22 -0.64 -12.30
CA LEU A 60 7.99 -1.47 -13.47
C LEU A 60 9.25 -1.62 -14.34
N SER A 61 10.03 -0.55 -14.48
CA SER A 61 11.32 -0.60 -15.19
C SER A 61 12.31 -1.51 -14.47
N TYR A 62 12.37 -1.44 -13.14
CA TYR A 62 13.19 -2.33 -12.33
C TYR A 62 12.73 -3.79 -12.45
N LEU A 63 11.43 -4.03 -12.36
CA LEU A 63 10.83 -5.37 -12.55
C LEU A 63 11.16 -5.94 -13.93
N ALA A 64 11.09 -5.13 -15.00
CA ALA A 64 11.41 -5.56 -16.35
C ALA A 64 12.89 -5.92 -16.54
N GLN A 65 13.80 -5.26 -15.81
CA GLN A 65 15.24 -5.52 -15.90
C GLN A 65 15.69 -6.69 -15.03
N HIS A 66 15.12 -6.83 -13.83
CA HIS A 66 15.58 -7.81 -12.83
C HIS A 66 14.66 -9.02 -12.68
N GLY A 67 13.47 -8.99 -13.27
CA GLY A 67 12.45 -10.04 -13.14
C GLY A 67 11.76 -10.12 -11.76
N VAL A 68 12.21 -9.31 -10.80
CA VAL A 68 11.69 -9.23 -9.44
C VAL A 68 11.59 -7.78 -8.98
N GLU A 69 10.65 -7.51 -8.09
CA GLU A 69 10.46 -6.18 -7.51
C GLU A 69 9.97 -6.31 -6.05
N TYR A 70 10.57 -5.55 -5.13
CA TYR A 70 10.37 -5.68 -3.69
C TYR A 70 9.35 -4.67 -3.13
N THR A 71 9.27 -3.48 -3.71
CA THR A 71 8.56 -2.32 -3.14
C THR A 71 7.09 -2.24 -3.53
N LEU A 72 6.68 -2.78 -4.68
CA LEU A 72 5.30 -2.92 -5.14
C LEU A 72 4.53 -3.83 -4.19
N GLY A 73 5.16 -4.92 -3.74
CA GLY A 73 4.60 -5.82 -2.74
C GLY A 73 4.41 -5.14 -1.40
N SER A 74 5.45 -4.47 -0.88
CA SER A 74 5.37 -3.80 0.42
C SER A 74 4.50 -2.53 0.41
N GLY A 75 4.50 -1.76 -0.68
CA GLY A 75 3.64 -0.59 -0.87
C GLY A 75 2.15 -0.94 -0.92
N GLY A 76 1.81 -2.13 -1.43
CA GLY A 76 0.44 -2.67 -1.42
C GLY A 76 -0.09 -2.99 -0.02
N LEU A 77 0.77 -3.19 0.99
CA LEU A 77 0.35 -3.49 2.37
C LEU A 77 -0.49 -2.36 2.98
N GLY A 78 -0.24 -1.11 2.58
CA GLY A 78 -1.08 0.04 2.91
C GLY A 78 -2.56 -0.17 2.55
N ASN A 79 -2.81 -0.77 1.40
CA ASN A 79 -4.16 -1.03 0.93
C ASN A 79 -4.87 -2.11 1.76
N TYR A 80 -4.17 -3.19 2.11
CA TYR A 80 -4.74 -4.25 2.96
C TYR A 80 -4.94 -3.80 4.41
N ALA A 81 -4.10 -2.89 4.91
CA ALA A 81 -4.33 -2.23 6.20
C ALA A 81 -5.61 -1.41 6.17
N LEU A 82 -5.81 -0.61 5.11
CA LEU A 82 -7.02 0.16 4.89
C LEU A 82 -8.27 -0.72 4.86
N LEU A 83 -8.21 -1.87 4.17
CA LEU A 83 -9.27 -2.86 4.19
C LEU A 83 -9.59 -3.31 5.62
N GLY A 84 -8.56 -3.61 6.43
CA GLY A 84 -8.72 -3.96 7.85
C GLY A 84 -9.39 -2.86 8.68
N VAL A 85 -9.00 -1.60 8.48
CA VAL A 85 -9.63 -0.45 9.13
C VAL A 85 -11.11 -0.34 8.73
N CYS A 86 -11.41 -0.37 7.43
CA CYS A 86 -12.79 -0.23 6.94
C CYS A 86 -13.70 -1.36 7.45
N ILE A 87 -13.22 -2.62 7.46
CA ILE A 87 -13.99 -3.75 8.01
C ILE A 87 -14.17 -3.61 9.53
N ALA A 88 -13.17 -3.14 10.27
CA ALA A 88 -13.31 -2.87 11.71
C ALA A 88 -14.37 -1.80 12.00
N VAL A 89 -14.38 -0.70 11.24
CA VAL A 89 -15.38 0.36 11.37
C VAL A 89 -16.77 -0.15 10.99
N MET A 90 -16.89 -0.91 9.89
CA MET A 90 -18.16 -1.52 9.48
C MET A 90 -18.72 -2.48 10.56
N ALA A 91 -17.86 -3.28 11.19
CA ALA A 91 -18.27 -4.23 12.21
C ALA A 91 -18.66 -3.54 13.53
N ALA A 92 -17.90 -2.53 13.95
CA ALA A 92 -18.00 -1.97 15.30
C ALA A 92 -18.82 -0.67 15.39
N SER A 93 -18.98 0.10 14.31
CA SER A 93 -19.70 1.37 14.34
C SER A 93 -21.21 1.17 14.54
N LYS A 94 -21.80 2.00 15.41
CA LYS A 94 -23.25 2.09 15.63
C LYS A 94 -23.94 3.07 14.67
N ASN A 95 -23.19 3.99 14.07
CA ASN A 95 -23.74 4.94 13.11
C ASN A 95 -23.95 4.25 11.75
N LYS A 96 -25.20 4.24 11.26
CA LYS A 96 -25.58 3.56 10.00
C LYS A 96 -24.85 4.12 8.79
N ASP A 97 -24.66 5.43 8.71
CA ASP A 97 -23.98 6.07 7.57
C ASP A 97 -22.48 5.73 7.57
N GLU A 98 -21.83 5.79 8.74
CA GLU A 98 -20.40 5.44 8.87
C GLU A 98 -20.16 3.96 8.52
N LYS A 99 -21.06 3.08 8.98
CA LYS A 99 -21.03 1.65 8.66
C LYS A 99 -21.23 1.39 7.17
N THR A 100 -22.16 2.10 6.53
CA THR A 100 -22.46 1.95 5.11
C THR A 100 -21.29 2.41 4.24
N ILE A 101 -20.70 3.56 4.55
CA ILE A 101 -19.52 4.10 3.84
C ILE A 101 -18.31 3.18 4.01
N ALA A 102 -18.08 2.69 5.23
CA ALA A 102 -16.96 1.78 5.49
C ALA A 102 -17.15 0.42 4.78
N GLY A 103 -18.36 -0.10 4.74
CA GLY A 103 -18.67 -1.36 4.05
C GLY A 103 -18.52 -1.25 2.53
N SER A 104 -19.05 -0.19 1.91
CA SER A 104 -18.89 0.02 0.47
C SER A 104 -17.43 0.26 0.09
N ALA A 105 -16.69 1.04 0.88
CA ALA A 105 -15.27 1.26 0.69
C ALA A 105 -14.46 -0.03 0.84
N ALA A 106 -14.75 -0.86 1.85
CA ALA A 106 -14.12 -2.17 2.03
C ALA A 106 -14.39 -3.10 0.84
N PHE A 107 -15.63 -3.12 0.33
CA PHE A 107 -16.01 -3.95 -0.81
C PHE A 107 -15.26 -3.57 -2.08
N VAL A 108 -15.23 -2.27 -2.40
CA VAL A 108 -14.49 -1.75 -3.56
C VAL A 108 -13.01 -2.04 -3.44
N ASN A 109 -12.42 -1.77 -2.27
CA ASN A 109 -11.02 -2.05 -1.99
C ASN A 109 -10.69 -3.55 -2.13
N PHE A 110 -11.52 -4.42 -1.56
CA PHE A 110 -11.31 -5.86 -1.63
C PHE A 110 -11.33 -6.38 -3.07
N LEU A 111 -12.23 -5.88 -3.92
CA LEU A 111 -12.32 -6.33 -5.31
C LEU A 111 -11.21 -5.76 -6.19
N SER A 112 -11.11 -4.43 -6.25
CA SER A 112 -10.29 -3.72 -7.24
C SER A 112 -9.01 -3.08 -6.67
N GLY A 113 -8.83 -3.09 -5.35
CA GLY A 113 -7.69 -2.46 -4.70
C GLY A 113 -7.77 -0.93 -4.63
N VAL A 114 -8.90 -0.34 -5.00
CA VAL A 114 -9.09 1.11 -4.99
C VAL A 114 -9.18 1.60 -3.54
N THR A 115 -8.35 2.59 -3.19
CA THR A 115 -8.12 3.03 -1.81
C THR A 115 -8.91 4.28 -1.45
N GLU A 116 -9.25 5.10 -2.43
CA GLU A 116 -9.76 6.46 -2.29
C GLU A 116 -11.07 6.52 -1.49
N PRO A 117 -12.08 5.65 -1.72
CA PRO A 117 -13.30 5.65 -0.91
C PRO A 117 -13.03 5.41 0.57
N GLY A 118 -12.06 4.55 0.90
CA GLY A 118 -11.70 4.24 2.28
C GLY A 118 -10.86 5.35 2.92
N LEU A 119 -9.84 5.84 2.20
CA LEU A 119 -8.94 6.89 2.69
C LEU A 119 -9.71 8.18 2.99
N TYR A 120 -10.48 8.66 2.02
CA TYR A 120 -11.21 9.92 2.14
C TYR A 120 -12.55 9.77 2.88
N GLY A 121 -13.24 8.64 2.69
CA GLY A 121 -14.56 8.41 3.28
C GLY A 121 -14.53 7.90 4.71
N VAL A 122 -13.45 7.24 5.14
CA VAL A 122 -13.35 6.62 6.48
C VAL A 122 -12.15 7.18 7.25
N VAL A 123 -10.94 6.99 6.74
CA VAL A 123 -9.70 7.25 7.49
C VAL A 123 -9.53 8.74 7.83
N MET A 124 -9.78 9.65 6.88
CA MET A 124 -9.69 11.10 7.12
C MET A 124 -10.58 11.62 8.24
N ARG A 125 -11.65 10.90 8.59
CA ARG A 125 -12.57 11.32 9.66
C ARG A 125 -11.99 11.13 11.06
N ASN A 126 -10.95 10.32 11.22
CA ASN A 126 -10.38 10.02 12.52
C ASN A 126 -8.88 9.75 12.47
N LYS A 127 -8.10 10.56 13.21
CA LYS A 127 -6.64 10.42 13.32
C LYS A 127 -6.20 9.05 13.84
N LYS A 128 -7.03 8.37 14.63
CA LYS A 128 -6.72 7.02 15.15
C LYS A 128 -6.70 5.96 14.05
N TYR A 129 -7.51 6.12 13.01
CA TYR A 129 -7.52 5.22 11.86
C TYR A 129 -6.21 5.32 11.07
N PHE A 130 -5.62 6.51 10.96
CA PHE A 130 -4.28 6.67 10.38
C PHE A 130 -3.23 5.86 11.14
N VAL A 131 -3.26 5.93 12.48
CA VAL A 131 -2.31 5.20 13.33
C VAL A 131 -2.46 3.69 13.15
N SER A 132 -3.68 3.16 13.18
CA SER A 132 -3.93 1.73 12.92
C SER A 132 -3.42 1.28 11.56
N LEU A 133 -3.64 2.13 10.55
CA LEU A 133 -3.22 1.88 9.17
C LEU A 133 -1.70 1.89 9.03
N SER A 134 -0.99 2.90 9.56
CA SER A 134 0.48 2.93 9.51
C SER A 134 1.09 1.75 10.25
N LEU A 135 0.61 1.46 11.46
CA LEU A 135 1.19 0.42 12.31
C LEU A 135 0.95 -0.98 11.76
N GLY A 136 -0.23 -1.26 11.21
CA GLY A 136 -0.49 -2.53 10.56
C GLY A 136 0.40 -2.75 9.35
N SER A 137 0.52 -1.75 8.47
CA SER A 137 1.40 -1.84 7.30
C SER A 137 2.88 -1.86 7.67
N LEU A 138 3.28 -1.21 8.77
CA LEU A 138 4.65 -1.30 9.30
C LEU A 138 4.98 -2.74 9.69
N VAL A 139 4.11 -3.40 10.47
CA VAL A 139 4.33 -4.79 10.91
C VAL A 139 4.37 -5.73 9.70
N GLY A 140 3.47 -5.56 8.74
CA GLY A 140 3.51 -6.29 7.48
C GLY A 140 4.80 -6.07 6.70
N GLY A 141 5.25 -4.82 6.60
CA GLY A 141 6.47 -4.44 5.89
C GLY A 141 7.73 -5.02 6.54
N VAL A 142 7.77 -5.09 7.87
CA VAL A 142 8.84 -5.79 8.62
C VAL A 142 8.87 -7.26 8.23
N ILE A 143 7.73 -7.96 8.22
CA ILE A 143 7.66 -9.39 7.86
C ILE A 143 8.07 -9.58 6.40
N PHE A 144 7.52 -8.76 5.50
CA PHE A 144 7.81 -8.82 4.07
C PHE A 144 9.31 -8.64 3.79
N GLY A 145 9.94 -7.67 4.44
CA GLY A 145 11.38 -7.43 4.34
C GLY A 145 12.23 -8.52 5.01
N ALA A 146 11.80 -9.03 6.17
CA ALA A 146 12.52 -10.08 6.92
C ALA A 146 12.53 -11.43 6.18
N THR A 147 11.49 -11.73 5.42
CA THR A 147 11.42 -12.93 4.58
C THR A 147 11.99 -12.72 3.18
N HIS A 148 12.55 -11.54 2.88
CA HIS A 148 13.01 -11.15 1.54
C HIS A 148 11.96 -11.39 0.44
N SER A 149 10.69 -11.10 0.74
CA SER A 149 9.61 -11.29 -0.22
C SER A 149 9.74 -10.34 -1.41
N TYR A 150 9.30 -10.78 -2.59
CA TYR A 150 9.25 -9.99 -3.81
C TYR A 150 8.05 -10.38 -4.68
N ILE A 151 7.79 -9.61 -5.73
CA ILE A 151 6.79 -9.94 -6.74
C ILE A 151 7.47 -10.06 -8.12
N THR A 152 6.94 -10.94 -8.96
CA THR A 152 7.42 -11.17 -10.33
C THR A 152 6.48 -10.59 -11.39
N ASN A 153 5.26 -10.23 -10.99
CA ASN A 153 4.23 -9.68 -11.86
C ASN A 153 3.56 -8.50 -11.17
N PHE A 154 3.30 -7.45 -11.92
CA PHE A 154 2.53 -6.32 -11.45
C PHE A 154 1.03 -6.58 -11.62
N ALA A 155 0.26 -6.33 -10.57
CA ALA A 155 -1.17 -6.16 -10.62
C ALA A 155 -1.57 -5.13 -9.56
N PHE A 156 -2.76 -4.54 -9.72
CA PHE A 156 -3.36 -3.79 -8.64
C PHE A 156 -3.71 -4.72 -7.47
N THR A 157 -3.65 -4.20 -6.25
CA THR A 157 -4.07 -4.95 -5.06
C THR A 157 -5.55 -5.35 -5.13
N GLY A 158 -5.98 -6.26 -4.27
CA GLY A 158 -7.36 -6.77 -4.28
C GLY A 158 -7.52 -8.13 -4.97
N LEU A 159 -8.75 -8.61 -5.05
CA LEU A 159 -9.12 -9.95 -5.48
C LEU A 159 -8.68 -10.21 -6.92
N PHE A 160 -8.86 -9.23 -7.81
CA PHE A 160 -8.53 -9.40 -9.23
C PHE A 160 -7.02 -9.48 -9.49
N GLY A 161 -6.18 -8.93 -8.61
CA GLY A 161 -4.73 -9.02 -8.70
C GLY A 161 -4.14 -10.29 -8.08
N LEU A 162 -4.92 -11.08 -7.33
CA LEU A 162 -4.43 -12.28 -6.65
C LEU A 162 -3.64 -13.24 -7.55
N PRO A 163 -4.08 -13.57 -8.77
CA PRO A 163 -3.33 -14.51 -9.62
C PRO A 163 -1.90 -14.06 -9.91
N ALA A 164 -1.68 -12.75 -10.08
CA ALA A 164 -0.35 -12.19 -10.36
C ALA A 164 0.57 -12.27 -9.14
N PHE A 165 0.02 -12.14 -7.92
CA PHE A 165 0.82 -12.28 -6.69
C PHE A 165 1.06 -13.75 -6.32
N MET A 166 0.12 -14.63 -6.64
CA MET A 166 0.23 -16.08 -6.43
C MET A 166 1.29 -16.74 -7.31
N SER A 167 1.60 -16.15 -8.47
CA SER A 167 2.65 -16.64 -9.36
C SER A 167 4.07 -16.29 -8.90
N SER A 168 4.22 -15.43 -7.88
CA SER A 168 5.54 -15.12 -7.31
C SER A 168 6.05 -16.28 -6.45
N PRO A 169 7.34 -16.65 -6.53
CA PRO A 169 7.94 -17.67 -5.65
C PRO A 169 7.75 -17.39 -4.16
N THR A 170 7.69 -16.11 -3.76
CA THR A 170 7.48 -15.68 -2.38
C THR A 170 6.02 -15.37 -2.05
N ALA A 171 5.06 -15.92 -2.81
CA ALA A 171 3.63 -15.70 -2.59
C ALA A 171 3.21 -16.01 -1.16
N VAL A 172 3.69 -17.12 -0.58
CA VAL A 172 3.31 -17.54 0.78
C VAL A 172 3.70 -16.48 1.82
N THR A 173 4.95 -16.00 1.80
CA THR A 173 5.44 -15.00 2.74
C THR A 173 4.82 -13.63 2.51
N TYR A 174 4.51 -13.28 1.26
CA TYR A 174 3.71 -12.11 0.93
C TYR A 174 2.30 -12.18 1.54
N PHE A 175 1.58 -13.29 1.35
CA PHE A 175 0.22 -13.43 1.90
C PHE A 175 0.19 -13.51 3.42
N ILE A 176 1.23 -14.05 4.06
CA ILE A 176 1.41 -13.94 5.50
C ILE A 176 1.54 -12.47 5.90
N SER A 177 2.37 -11.69 5.20
CA SER A 177 2.55 -10.26 5.46
C SER A 177 1.23 -9.48 5.28
N VAL A 178 0.47 -9.78 4.22
CA VAL A 178 -0.86 -9.21 3.97
C VAL A 178 -1.85 -9.56 5.08
N GLY A 179 -1.92 -10.84 5.47
CA GLY A 179 -2.81 -11.32 6.52
C GLY A 179 -2.50 -10.66 7.87
N VAL A 180 -1.22 -10.59 8.26
CA VAL A 180 -0.81 -9.90 9.49
C VAL A 180 -1.14 -8.41 9.43
N THR A 181 -0.87 -7.74 8.31
CA THR A 181 -1.20 -6.32 8.11
C THR A 181 -2.67 -6.04 8.33
N PHE A 182 -3.53 -6.86 7.72
CA PHE A 182 -4.98 -6.78 7.86
C PHE A 182 -5.42 -6.97 9.31
N VAL A 183 -4.97 -8.05 9.96
CA VAL A 183 -5.36 -8.40 11.33
C VAL A 183 -4.92 -7.33 12.32
N VAL A 184 -3.68 -6.84 12.21
CA VAL A 184 -3.14 -5.81 13.09
C VAL A 184 -3.91 -4.50 12.91
N SER A 185 -4.16 -4.07 11.68
CA SER A 185 -4.92 -2.84 11.40
C SER A 185 -6.35 -2.92 11.91
N PHE A 186 -6.99 -4.08 11.71
CA PHE A 186 -8.34 -4.35 12.22
C PHE A 186 -8.38 -4.30 13.74
N ALA A 187 -7.49 -5.03 14.41
CA ALA A 187 -7.44 -5.11 15.87
C ALA A 187 -7.13 -3.75 16.50
N LEU A 188 -6.14 -3.02 15.99
CA LEU A 188 -5.80 -1.68 16.48
C LEU A 188 -6.96 -0.71 16.31
N THR A 189 -7.65 -0.75 15.16
CA THR A 189 -8.84 0.08 14.94
C THR A 189 -9.91 -0.25 15.97
N PHE A 190 -10.25 -1.53 16.14
CA PHE A 190 -11.25 -1.96 17.09
C PHE A 190 -10.94 -1.52 18.53
N LEU A 191 -9.67 -1.63 18.95
CA LEU A 191 -9.23 -1.26 20.30
C LEU A 191 -9.19 0.26 20.52
N LEU A 192 -8.64 1.03 19.57
CA LEU A 192 -8.42 2.48 19.73
C LEU A 192 -9.71 3.30 19.60
N THR A 193 -10.70 2.82 18.84
CA THR A 193 -11.97 3.54 18.61
C THR A 193 -13.17 2.90 19.31
N LYS A 194 -12.98 1.86 20.13
CA LYS A 194 -14.04 1.25 20.95
C LYS A 194 -14.91 2.28 21.70
N LYS A 195 -14.28 3.27 22.34
CA LYS A 195 -14.99 4.32 23.11
C LYS A 195 -15.80 5.26 22.20
N GLU A 196 -15.36 5.48 20.96
CA GLU A 196 -16.03 6.38 20.01
C GLU A 196 -17.24 5.72 19.37
N PHE A 197 -17.16 4.40 19.13
CA PHE A 197 -18.32 3.61 18.73
C PHE A 197 -19.42 3.57 19.80
N VAL A 198 -19.04 3.70 21.08
CA VAL A 198 -19.99 3.79 22.19
C VAL A 198 -20.60 5.19 22.31
N ARG A 199 -19.83 6.26 22.10
CA ARG A 199 -20.27 7.65 22.31
C ARG A 199 -21.21 8.20 21.24
N LYS A 200 -21.19 7.66 20.01
CA LYS A 200 -22.08 8.08 18.91
C LYS A 200 -23.48 7.43 18.97
N SER A 201 -23.91 6.90 20.12
CA SER A 201 -25.27 6.36 20.33
C SER A 201 -26.27 7.44 20.68
#